data_AF-A0AA37LUP0-F1
#
_entry.id   AF-A0AA37LUP0-F1
#
_cell.length_a   1.000
_cell.length_b   1.000
_cell.length_c   1.000
_cell.angle_alpha   90.00
_cell.angle_beta   90.00
_cell.angle_gamma   90.00
#
_symmetry.space_group_name_H-M   'P 1'
#
loop_
_entity.id
_entity.type
_entity.pdbx_description
1 polymer ?
#
loop_
_entity_poly.entity_id
_entity_poly.type
_entity_poly.pdbx_seq_one_letter_code
_entity_poly.pdbx_strand_id
1 'polypeptide(L)'
;MSPTNPQDLPHMNFRSFVEALKADGDLVEINEECDPHLEVGAVVRKVVENDERAPLFNKLKGQDANGFWRILGAPNSLRADPRNGLAA
;
A
#
# COMPACT_ATOMS: atom_id res chain seq x y z
N MET A 1 16.81 11.19 2.51
CA MET A 1 18.16 10.60 2.57
C MET A 1 18.44 9.98 1.22
N SER A 2 19.53 10.34 0.55
CA SER A 2 19.94 9.64 -0.67
C SER A 2 20.33 8.20 -0.30
N PRO A 3 19.90 7.18 -1.06
CA PRO A 3 20.25 5.80 -0.77
C PRO A 3 21.77 5.64 -0.86
N THR A 4 22.38 5.19 0.24
CA THR A 4 23.82 4.94 0.34
C THR A 4 24.25 3.64 -0.36
N ASN A 5 23.30 2.75 -0.65
CA ASN A 5 23.48 1.53 -1.43
C ASN A 5 22.48 1.54 -2.61
N PRO A 6 22.91 1.29 -3.86
CA PRO A 6 21.99 1.14 -5.00
C PRO A 6 20.88 0.11 -4.76
N GLN A 7 21.12 -0.90 -3.93
CA GLN A 7 20.11 -1.89 -3.56
C GLN A 7 18.97 -1.29 -2.72
N ASP A 8 19.12 -0.10 -2.15
CA ASP A 8 18.07 0.59 -1.40
C ASP A 8 17.19 1.47 -2.30
N LEU A 9 17.48 1.56 -3.60
CA LEU A 9 16.64 2.30 -4.54
C LEU A 9 15.24 1.65 -4.62
N PRO A 10 14.15 2.44 -4.72
CA PRO A 10 12.77 1.91 -4.77
C PRO A 10 12.54 0.85 -5.85
N HIS A 11 13.12 1.02 -7.04
CA HIS A 11 12.98 0.06 -8.14
C HIS A 11 13.83 -1.22 -7.96
N MET A 12 14.68 -1.28 -6.93
CA MET A 12 15.55 -2.42 -6.60
C MET A 12 15.14 -3.13 -5.29
N ASN A 13 14.26 -2.52 -4.49
CA ASN A 13 13.89 -3.02 -3.17
C ASN A 13 12.43 -2.71 -2.83
N PHE A 14 11.65 -3.76 -2.62
CA PHE A 14 10.22 -3.65 -2.34
C PHE A 14 9.91 -2.90 -1.04
N ARG A 15 10.75 -3.00 -0.02
CA ARG A 15 10.59 -2.18 1.20
C ARG A 15 10.80 -0.71 0.88
N SER A 16 11.86 -0.37 0.14
CA SER A 16 12.11 1.01 -0.28
C SER A 16 11.00 1.55 -1.20
N PHE A 17 10.40 0.69 -2.03
CA PHE A 17 9.21 1.04 -2.82
C PHE A 17 8.01 1.42 -1.94
N VAL A 18 7.71 0.62 -0.91
CA VAL A 18 6.64 0.93 0.05
C VAL A 18 6.90 2.26 0.76
N GLU A 19 8.14 2.51 1.19
CA GLU A 19 8.51 3.79 1.82
C GLU A 19 8.40 4.97 0.84
N ALA A 20 8.70 4.76 -0.44
CA ALA A 20 8.51 5.78 -1.47
C ALA A 20 7.02 6.12 -1.65
N LEU A 21 6.13 5.12 -1.74
CA LEU A 21 4.67 5.36 -1.77
C LEU A 21 4.20 6.15 -0.54
N LYS A 22 4.71 5.83 0.65
CA LYS A 22 4.40 6.56 1.88
C LYS A 22 4.87 8.02 1.82
N ALA A 23 6.08 8.27 1.34
CA ALA A 23 6.64 9.60 1.19
C ALA A 23 5.87 10.46 0.16
N ASP A 24 5.37 9.82 -0.90
CA ASP A 24 4.56 10.47 -1.95
C ASP A 24 3.10 10.71 -1.51
N GLY A 25 2.72 10.27 -0.30
CA GLY A 25 1.35 10.36 0.21
C GLY A 25 0.38 9.43 -0.50
N ASP A 26 0.89 8.37 -1.15
CA ASP A 26 0.14 7.40 -1.95
C ASP A 26 -0.06 6.05 -1.23
N LEU A 27 0.15 6.03 0.07
CA LEU A 27 -0.01 4.85 0.92
C LEU A 27 -0.94 5.15 2.10
N VAL A 28 -1.82 4.22 2.44
CA VAL A 28 -2.64 4.24 3.66
C VAL A 28 -2.29 3.02 4.50
N GLU A 29 -1.85 3.24 5.74
CA GLU A 29 -1.61 2.17 6.71
C GLU A 29 -2.93 1.79 7.41
N ILE A 30 -3.32 0.52 7.29
CA ILE A 30 -4.49 -0.04 7.97
C ILE A 30 -3.98 -0.88 9.14
N ASN A 31 -4.24 -0.41 10.35
CA ASN A 31 -3.72 -1.01 11.59
C ASN A 31 -4.79 -1.79 12.36
N GLU A 32 -6.06 -1.58 12.00
CA GLU A 32 -7.18 -2.41 12.38
C GLU A 32 -7.00 -3.83 11.86
N GLU A 33 -7.51 -4.81 12.60
CA GLU A 33 -7.43 -6.21 12.18
C GLU A 33 -8.37 -6.47 11.01
N CYS A 34 -7.82 -6.92 9.88
CA CYS A 34 -8.59 -7.32 8.70
C CYS A 34 -8.55 -8.84 8.48
N ASP A 35 -9.63 -9.37 7.92
CA ASP A 35 -9.72 -10.75 7.46
C ASP A 35 -9.03 -10.94 6.11
N PRO A 36 -7.98 -11.78 5.99
CA PRO A 36 -7.41 -12.08 4.69
C PRO A 36 -8.42 -12.82 3.78
N HIS A 37 -9.44 -13.46 4.35
CA HIS A 37 -10.52 -14.06 3.57
C HIS A 37 -11.52 -12.98 3.13
N LEU A 38 -11.46 -12.64 1.85
CA LEU A 38 -12.33 -11.70 1.13
C LEU A 38 -12.23 -10.22 1.55
N GLU A 39 -12.09 -9.87 2.83
CA GLU A 39 -12.09 -8.46 3.27
C GLU A 39 -10.93 -7.67 2.66
N VAL A 40 -9.69 -8.18 2.75
CA VAL A 40 -8.52 -7.55 2.10
C VAL A 40 -8.77 -7.35 0.60
N GLY A 41 -9.29 -8.36 -0.09
CA GLY A 41 -9.60 -8.29 -1.52
C GLY A 41 -10.69 -7.26 -1.84
N ALA A 42 -11.72 -7.16 -1.01
CA ALA A 42 -12.81 -6.19 -1.17
C ALA A 42 -12.33 -4.74 -0.96
N VAL A 43 -11.47 -4.50 0.04
CA VAL A 43 -10.85 -3.19 0.25
C VAL A 43 -9.97 -2.82 -0.94
N VAL A 44 -9.11 -3.73 -1.40
CA VAL A 44 -8.27 -3.49 -2.58
C VAL A 44 -9.13 -3.22 -3.82
N ARG A 45 -10.23 -3.95 -4.02
CA ARG A 45 -11.14 -3.72 -5.13
C ARG A 45 -11.73 -2.31 -5.10
N LYS A 46 -12.20 -1.87 -3.94
CA LYS A 46 -12.72 -0.50 -3.76
C LYS A 46 -11.64 0.54 -4.05
N VAL A 47 -10.40 0.33 -3.59
CA VAL A 47 -9.29 1.25 -3.87
C VAL A 47 -9.06 1.41 -5.38
N VAL A 48 -8.97 0.28 -6.10
CA VAL A 48 -8.72 0.27 -7.55
C VAL A 48 -9.86 0.91 -8.34
N GLU A 49 -11.12 0.73 -7.93
CA GLU A 49 -12.27 1.31 -8.63
C GLU A 49 -12.42 2.83 -8.43
N ASN A 50 -11.75 3.40 -7.42
CA ASN A 50 -11.86 4.82 -7.07
C ASN A 50 -10.51 5.56 -7.25
N ASP A 51 -9.51 4.94 -7.88
CA ASP A 51 -8.16 5.49 -8.04
C ASP A 51 -7.57 6.04 -6.73
N GLU A 52 -7.81 5.31 -5.64
CA GLU A 52 -7.40 5.67 -4.28
C GLU A 52 -5.98 5.18 -3.95
N ARG A 53 -5.45 5.68 -2.84
CA ARG A 53 -4.10 5.35 -2.34
C ARG A 53 -3.97 3.86 -1.98
N ALA A 54 -2.76 3.32 -2.15
CA ALA A 54 -2.47 1.90 -1.91
C ALA A 54 -2.61 1.53 -0.40
N PRO A 55 -3.40 0.49 -0.05
CA PRO A 55 -3.55 0.05 1.34
C PRO A 55 -2.43 -0.91 1.77
N LEU A 56 -1.79 -0.61 2.90
CA LEU A 56 -0.86 -1.50 3.59
C LEU A 56 -1.52 -2.05 4.86
N PHE A 57 -1.93 -3.31 4.81
CA PHE A 57 -2.56 -4.01 5.93
C PHE A 57 -1.49 -4.52 6.90
N ASN A 58 -1.45 -3.95 8.10
CA ASN A 58 -0.45 -4.25 9.11
C ASN A 58 -0.86 -5.39 10.05
N LYS A 59 -2.18 -5.59 10.26
CA LYS A 59 -2.71 -6.59 11.18
C LYS A 59 -3.77 -7.46 10.49
N LEU A 60 -3.49 -8.76 10.38
CA LEU A 60 -4.38 -9.71 9.70
C LEU A 60 -4.82 -10.82 10.65
N LYS A 61 -6.06 -11.31 10.51
CA LYS A 61 -6.51 -12.50 11.23
C LYS A 61 -5.63 -13.70 10.90
N GLY A 62 -5.22 -14.44 11.92
CA GLY A 62 -4.32 -15.59 11.79
C GLY A 62 -2.84 -15.24 11.57
N GLN A 63 -2.47 -13.95 11.60
CA GLN A 63 -1.09 -13.52 11.70
C GLN A 63 -0.52 -13.91 13.08
N ASP A 64 0.78 -14.22 13.14
CA ASP A 64 1.43 -14.52 14.42
C ASP A 64 1.53 -13.26 15.30
N ALA A 65 1.80 -13.46 16.60
CA ALA A 65 1.88 -12.35 17.56
C ALA A 65 2.98 -11.33 17.26
N ASN A 66 3.93 -11.68 16.38
CA ASN A 66 5.08 -10.85 16.01
C ASN A 66 4.94 -10.18 14.62
N GLY A 67 3.86 -10.43 13.88
CA GLY A 67 3.59 -9.77 12.61
C GLY A 67 4.49 -10.20 11.44
N PHE A 68 4.68 -11.51 11.22
CA PHE A 68 5.60 -12.08 10.22
C PHE A 68 5.39 -11.54 8.80
N TRP A 69 4.15 -11.30 8.40
CA TRP A 69 3.81 -10.86 7.04
C TRP A 69 2.77 -9.74 7.05
N ARG A 70 2.80 -8.89 6.02
CA ARG A 70 1.83 -7.83 5.76
C ARG A 70 1.36 -7.92 4.32
N ILE A 71 0.24 -7.29 3.98
CA ILE A 71 -0.26 -7.23 2.61
C ILE A 71 -0.21 -5.79 2.11
N LEU A 72 0.43 -5.56 0.97
CA LEU A 72 0.26 -4.34 0.18
C LEU A 72 -0.74 -4.62 -0.94
N GLY A 73 -1.82 -3.86 -0.97
CA GLY A 73 -2.80 -3.87 -2.06
C GLY A 73 -2.53 -2.80 -3.10
N ALA A 74 -3.04 -3.00 -4.31
CA ALA A 74 -2.99 -2.01 -5.41
C ALA A 74 -1.59 -1.41 -5.70
N PRO A 75 -0.49 -2.20 -5.73
CA PRO A 75 0.87 -1.67 -5.76
C PRO A 75 1.26 -0.93 -7.07
N ASN A 76 0.42 -1.02 -8.11
CA ASN A 76 0.64 -0.37 -9.41
C ASN A 76 -0.70 0.03 -10.05
N SER A 77 -1.68 0.37 -9.22
CA SER A 77 -2.97 0.88 -9.68
C SER A 77 -2.89 2.39 -9.92
N LEU A 78 -3.92 2.96 -10.52
CA LEU A 78 -3.96 4.38 -10.83
C LEU A 78 -4.27 5.19 -9.57
N ARG A 79 -3.83 6.45 -9.59
CA ARG A 79 -4.16 7.45 -8.57
C ARG A 79 -4.84 8.64 -9.22
N ALA A 80 -5.92 9.12 -8.62
CA ALA A 80 -6.54 10.38 -9.05
C ALA A 80 -5.53 11.52 -8.88
N ASP A 81 -5.24 12.25 -9.96
CA ASP A 81 -4.46 13.48 -9.89
C ASP A 81 -5.40 14.66 -9.60
N PRO A 82 -5.27 15.36 -8.46
CA PRO A 82 -6.09 16.53 -8.15
C PRO A 82 -6.04 17.62 -9.24
N ARG A 83 -4.96 17.65 -10.04
CA ARG A 83 -4.78 18.60 -11.15
C ARG A 83 -5.57 18.21 -12.40
N ASN A 84 -5.99 16.95 -12.52
CA ASN A 84 -6.70 16.44 -13.69
C ASN A 84 -8.23 16.55 -13.57
N GLY A 85 -8.74 17.12 -12.47
CA GLY A 85 -10.09 17.72 -12.42
C GLY A 85 -11.27 16.80 -12.72
N LEU A 86 -11.10 15.48 -12.62
CA LEU A 86 -12.20 14.51 -12.66
C LEU A 86 -12.40 13.91 -11.27
N ALA A 87 -12.60 14.79 -10.29
CA ALA A 87 -13.26 14.37 -9.05
C ALA A 87 -14.75 14.22 -9.40
N ALA A 88 -15.20 12.99 -9.61
CA ALA A 88 -16.61 12.65 -9.56
C ALA A 88 -17.06 12.51 -8.10
#